data_AF-A0A382RRN8-F1
#
_entry.id   AF-A0A382RRN8-F1
#
_cell.length_a   1.000
_cell.length_b   1.000
_cell.length_c   1.000
_cell.angle_alpha   90.00
_cell.angle_beta   90.00
_cell.angle_gamma   90.00
#
_symmetry.space_group_name_H-M   'P 1'
#
loop_
_entity.id
_entity.type
_entity.pdbx_description
1 polymer ?
#
loop_
_entity_poly.entity_id
_entity_poly.type
_entity_poly.pdbx_seq_one_letter_code
_entity_poly.pdbx_strand_id
1 'polypeptide(L)'
;VKVIVGDYFTPVLLSLMMLGLWFGGKTPASRELHQRATLTAMLGLAFGNLVVQIIGAFIFRDRPYIAEPLELLFYQPTDSSFPANPVVVGTAIAAGLWRANHQLGAVAYLLAGLWGASRVYAGISYPTDIIAGAAIGLGAVMGATWLLR
;
A
#
# COMPACT_ATOMS: atom_id res chain seq x y z
N VAL A 1 2.13 10.01 -15.88
CA VAL A 1 2.32 8.54 -15.70
C VAL A 1 3.61 8.21 -14.96
N LYS A 2 4.80 8.59 -15.44
CA LYS A 2 6.10 8.30 -14.77
C LYS A 2 6.17 8.68 -13.28
N VAL A 3 5.57 9.82 -12.88
CA VAL A 3 5.55 10.28 -11.48
C VAL A 3 4.68 9.41 -10.57
N ILE A 4 3.54 8.92 -11.07
CA ILE A 4 2.61 8.07 -10.30
C ILE A 4 3.10 6.62 -10.27
N VAL A 5 3.74 6.15 -11.35
CA VAL A 5 4.37 4.82 -11.41
C VAL A 5 5.52 4.74 -10.41
N GLY A 6 6.23 5.85 -10.19
CA GLY A 6 7.43 5.86 -9.37
C GLY A 6 7.19 5.61 -7.89
N ASP A 7 8.18 4.96 -7.28
CA ASP A 7 8.13 4.41 -5.91
C ASP A 7 8.28 5.46 -4.83
N TYR A 8 8.29 6.73 -5.23
CA TYR A 8 8.57 7.86 -4.37
C TYR A 8 7.31 8.69 -4.13
N PHE A 9 6.54 9.02 -5.18
CA PHE A 9 5.45 9.99 -5.04
C PHE A 9 4.28 9.46 -4.19
N THR A 10 3.74 8.30 -4.53
CA THR A 10 2.57 7.75 -3.84
C THR A 10 2.86 7.37 -2.38
N PRO A 11 3.97 6.67 -2.06
CA PRO A 11 4.32 6.37 -0.66
C PRO A 11 4.55 7.61 0.18
N VAL A 12 5.24 8.62 -0.37
CA VAL A 12 5.46 9.89 0.32
C VAL A 12 4.13 10.57 0.59
N LEU A 13 3.23 10.64 -0.39
CA LEU A 13 1.93 11.28 -0.21
C LEU A 13 1.09 10.57 0.85
N LEU A 14 1.05 9.24 0.84
CA LEU A 14 0.37 8.44 1.87
C LEU A 14 1.02 8.61 3.26
N SER A 15 2.34 8.70 3.33
CA SER A 15 3.07 8.95 4.58
C SER A 15 2.79 10.35 5.14
N LEU A 16 2.71 11.36 4.27
CA LEU A 16 2.30 12.72 4.64
C LEU A 16 0.85 12.75 5.12
N MET A 17 -0.06 11.97 4.54
CA MET A 17 -1.44 11.84 5.04
C MET A 17 -1.47 11.25 6.45
N MET A 18 -0.66 10.23 6.74
CA MET A 18 -0.53 9.65 8.10
C MET A 18 0.04 10.65 9.11
N LEU A 19 1.07 11.40 8.73
CA LEU A 19 1.64 12.47 9.56
C LEU A 19 0.64 13.60 9.79
N GLY A 20 -0.08 14.02 8.75
CA GLY A 20 -1.13 15.04 8.86
C GLY A 20 -2.26 14.59 9.81
N LEU A 21 -2.64 13.31 9.75
CA LEU A 21 -3.63 12.73 10.66
C LEU A 21 -3.12 12.73 12.11
N TRP A 22 -1.85 12.38 12.34
CA TRP A 22 -1.23 12.33 13.67
C TRP A 22 -1.31 13.66 14.43
N PHE A 23 -1.07 14.78 13.74
CA PHE A 23 -1.18 16.12 14.32
C PHE A 23 -2.59 16.71 14.22
N GLY A 24 -3.47 16.10 13.43
CA GLY A 24 -4.86 16.51 13.28
C GLY A 24 -5.70 16.15 14.51
N GLY A 25 -6.70 16.98 14.81
CA GLY A 25 -7.65 16.73 15.90
C GLY A 25 -7.85 17.96 16.78
N LYS A 26 -9.11 18.43 16.84
CA LYS A 26 -9.50 19.62 17.63
C LYS A 26 -9.67 19.30 19.12
N THR A 27 -9.94 18.04 19.46
CA THR A 27 -10.16 17.55 20.83
C THR A 27 -9.15 16.47 21.21
N PRO A 28 -8.80 16.30 22.50
CA PRO A 28 -7.91 15.23 22.96
C PRO A 28 -8.38 13.83 22.51
N ALA A 29 -9.69 13.56 22.59
CA ALA A 29 -10.28 12.31 22.12
C ALA A 29 -10.09 12.07 20.61
N SER A 30 -10.21 13.12 19.78
CA SER A 30 -9.97 13.01 18.33
C SER A 30 -8.49 12.74 18.01
N ARG A 31 -7.56 13.34 18.78
CA ARG A 31 -6.11 13.11 18.61
C ARG A 31 -5.74 11.69 18.98
N GLU A 32 -6.27 11.16 20.07
CA GLU A 32 -6.04 9.78 20.49
C GLU A 32 -6.54 8.78 19.44
N LEU A 33 -7.74 9.01 18.88
CA LEU A 33 -8.28 8.19 17.79
C LEU A 33 -7.36 8.21 16.56
N HIS A 34 -6.88 9.39 16.16
CA HIS A 34 -5.99 9.54 15.02
C HIS A 34 -4.64 8.85 15.24
N GLN A 35 -4.03 9.02 16.42
CA GLN A 35 -2.77 8.35 16.77
C GLN A 35 -2.91 6.84 16.76
N ARG A 36 -3.99 6.30 17.35
CA ARG A 36 -4.29 4.86 17.30
C ARG A 36 -4.47 4.35 15.88
N ALA A 37 -5.17 5.10 15.02
CA ALA A 37 -5.36 4.73 13.63
C ALA A 37 -4.03 4.72 12.86
N THR A 38 -3.17 5.72 13.07
CA THR A 38 -1.83 5.80 12.47
C THR A 38 -0.95 4.64 12.94
N LEU A 39 -0.94 4.31 14.24
CA LEU A 39 -0.20 3.14 14.77
C LEU A 39 -0.72 1.83 14.18
N THR A 40 -2.04 1.70 14.02
CA THR A 40 -2.66 0.53 13.39
C THR A 40 -2.23 0.40 11.92
N ALA A 41 -2.18 1.51 11.17
CA ALA A 41 -1.64 1.53 9.80
C ALA A 41 -0.16 1.14 9.75
N MET A 42 0.67 1.66 10.66
CA MET A 42 2.10 1.31 10.72
C MET A 42 2.31 -0.17 10.99
N LEU A 43 1.59 -0.74 11.96
CA LEU A 43 1.63 -2.18 12.24
C LEU A 43 1.13 -3.00 11.05
N GLY A 44 -0.01 -2.62 10.46
CA GLY A 44 -0.53 -3.29 9.27
C GLY A 44 0.42 -3.24 8.08
N LEU A 45 1.15 -2.14 7.90
CA LEU A 45 2.19 -2.00 6.88
C LEU A 45 3.39 -2.91 7.15
N ALA A 46 3.84 -3.01 8.40
CA ALA A 46 4.90 -3.91 8.81
C ALA A 46 4.52 -5.38 8.60
N PHE A 47 3.33 -5.78 9.06
CA PHE A 47 2.79 -7.13 8.84
C PHE A 47 2.60 -7.43 7.35
N GLY A 48 2.03 -6.50 6.58
CA GLY A 48 1.84 -6.65 5.14
C GLY A 48 3.16 -6.86 4.41
N ASN A 49 4.19 -6.07 4.72
CA ASN A 49 5.53 -6.25 4.14
C ASN A 49 6.16 -7.59 4.53
N LEU A 50 5.98 -8.02 5.79
CA LEU A 50 6.48 -9.32 6.25
C LEU A 50 5.82 -10.46 5.48
N VAL A 51 4.50 -10.40 5.26
CA VAL A 51 3.77 -11.37 4.43
C VAL A 51 4.27 -11.34 2.98
N VAL A 52 4.48 -10.16 2.40
CA VAL A 52 5.04 -10.02 1.05
C VAL A 52 6.43 -10.67 0.95
N GLN A 53 7.32 -10.42 1.92
CA GLN A 53 8.66 -10.99 1.92
C GLN A 53 8.64 -12.52 2.07
N ILE A 54 7.79 -13.04 2.95
CA ILE A 54 7.61 -14.49 3.10
C ILE A 54 7.12 -15.09 1.79
N ILE A 55 6.05 -14.54 1.20
CA ILE A 55 5.51 -15.06 -0.06
C ILE A 55 6.56 -14.95 -1.18
N GLY A 56 7.27 -13.83 -1.28
CA GLY A 56 8.31 -13.61 -2.29
C GLY A 56 9.51 -14.56 -2.13
N ALA A 57 9.80 -15.03 -0.92
CA ALA A 57 10.84 -16.03 -0.68
C ALA A 57 10.44 -17.44 -1.17
N PHE A 58 9.13 -17.75 -1.21
CA PHE A 58 8.62 -19.05 -1.66
C PHE A 58 8.09 -19.04 -3.11
N ILE A 59 7.64 -17.90 -3.61
CA ILE A 59 7.01 -17.73 -4.93
C ILE A 59 7.72 -16.59 -5.66
N PHE A 60 8.70 -16.97 -6.49
CA PHE A 60 9.31 -16.04 -7.44
C PHE A 60 8.53 -16.10 -8.75
N ARG A 61 7.80 -15.03 -9.06
CA ARG A 61 7.08 -14.91 -10.33
C ARG A 61 7.78 -13.88 -11.20
N ASP A 62 8.20 -14.31 -12.37
CA ASP A 62 8.82 -13.44 -13.37
C ASP A 62 7.88 -12.30 -13.78
N ARG A 63 8.43 -11.09 -13.90
CA ARG A 63 7.65 -9.89 -14.26
C ARG A 63 7.28 -9.91 -15.76
N PRO A 64 6.15 -9.28 -16.14
CA PRO A 64 5.66 -9.31 -17.52
C PRO A 64 6.68 -8.78 -18.56
N TYR A 65 7.53 -7.82 -18.17
CA TYR A 65 8.57 -7.25 -19.06
C TYR A 65 9.68 -8.23 -19.47
N ILE A 66 9.76 -9.42 -18.85
CA ILE A 66 10.72 -10.45 -19.24
C ILE A 66 10.24 -11.22 -20.48
N ALA A 67 8.91 -11.28 -20.70
CA ALA A 67 8.29 -12.04 -21.79
C ALA A 67 8.03 -11.22 -23.07
N GLU A 68 7.95 -9.90 -22.97
CA GLU A 68 7.64 -8.98 -24.07
C GLU A 68 8.65 -7.83 -24.07
N PRO A 69 9.22 -7.41 -25.22
CA PRO A 69 10.20 -6.33 -25.32
C PRO A 69 9.50 -4.97 -25.21
N LEU A 70 8.89 -4.72 -24.05
CA LEU A 70 8.24 -3.46 -23.73
C LEU A 70 9.32 -2.47 -23.26
N GLU A 71 9.36 -1.29 -23.86
CA GLU A 71 10.15 -0.16 -23.36
C GLU A 71 9.70 0.17 -21.93
N LEU A 72 10.49 -0.28 -20.96
CA LEU A 72 10.25 -0.03 -19.55
C LEU A 72 10.25 1.50 -19.30
N LEU A 73 9.09 2.03 -18.91
CA LEU A 73 8.97 3.44 -18.49
C LEU A 73 9.70 3.73 -17.16
N PHE A 74 10.23 2.70 -16.48
CA PHE A 74 10.78 2.78 -15.12
C PHE A 74 11.95 1.78 -14.91
N TYR A 75 12.77 1.98 -13.86
CA TYR A 75 13.90 1.11 -13.50
C TYR A 75 13.47 -0.35 -13.30
N GLN A 76 14.30 -1.30 -13.73
CA GLN A 76 14.08 -2.75 -13.60
C GLN A 76 14.08 -3.16 -12.11
N PRO A 77 12.93 -3.45 -11.49
CA PRO A 77 12.89 -3.88 -10.10
C PRO A 77 13.36 -5.33 -10.01
N THR A 78 14.36 -5.61 -9.17
CA THR A 78 14.90 -6.95 -8.92
C THR A 78 13.97 -7.85 -8.08
N ASP A 79 12.87 -7.31 -7.56
CA ASP A 79 11.94 -8.01 -6.68
C ASP A 79 10.88 -8.81 -7.45
N SER A 80 10.36 -9.89 -6.84
CA SER A 80 9.26 -10.71 -7.39
C SER A 80 8.06 -9.85 -7.82
N SER A 81 7.40 -10.25 -8.93
CA SER A 81 6.15 -9.60 -9.37
C SER A 81 4.99 -9.83 -8.39
N PHE A 82 5.06 -10.94 -7.62
CA PHE A 82 4.00 -11.37 -6.73
C PHE A 82 4.47 -11.42 -5.26
N PRO A 83 3.67 -10.91 -4.30
CA PRO A 83 2.53 -10.00 -4.48
C PRO A 83 2.99 -8.54 -4.69
N ALA A 84 2.11 -7.68 -5.20
CA ALA A 84 2.46 -6.28 -5.45
C ALA A 84 2.65 -5.49 -4.14
N ASN A 85 3.89 -5.40 -3.65
CA ASN A 85 4.26 -4.62 -2.45
C ASN A 85 3.65 -3.19 -2.39
N PRO A 86 3.67 -2.40 -3.48
CA PRO A 86 3.03 -1.07 -3.53
C PRO A 86 1.55 -1.08 -3.16
N VAL A 87 0.84 -2.10 -3.64
CA VAL A 87 -0.60 -2.23 -3.42
C VAL A 87 -0.87 -2.67 -1.98
N VAL A 88 -0.04 -3.56 -1.43
CA VAL A 88 -0.09 -3.95 -0.01
C VAL A 88 0.10 -2.73 0.88
N VAL A 89 1.17 -1.95 0.64
CA VAL A 89 1.48 -0.72 1.37
C VAL A 89 0.35 0.31 1.25
N GLY A 90 -0.08 0.59 0.02
CA GLY A 90 -1.12 1.59 -0.25
C GLY A 90 -2.45 1.24 0.42
N THR A 91 -2.84 -0.04 0.34
CA THR A 91 -4.08 -0.54 0.93
C THR A 91 -4.01 -0.58 2.45
N ALA A 92 -2.87 -0.95 3.04
CA ALA A 92 -2.68 -0.94 4.49
C ALA A 92 -2.79 0.48 5.07
N ILE A 93 -2.15 1.46 4.43
CA ILE A 93 -2.26 2.86 4.87
C ILE A 93 -3.69 3.38 4.71
N ALA A 94 -4.34 3.10 3.57
CA ALA A 94 -5.71 3.51 3.32
C ALA A 94 -6.69 2.92 4.35
N ALA A 95 -6.54 1.65 4.69
CA ALA A 95 -7.37 0.97 5.68
C ALA A 95 -7.20 1.54 7.10
N GLY A 96 -5.97 1.89 7.49
CA GLY A 96 -5.76 2.55 8.79
C GLY A 96 -6.30 3.98 8.82
N LEU A 97 -6.10 4.76 7.76
CA LEU A 97 -6.69 6.10 7.62
C LEU A 97 -8.22 6.06 7.67
N TRP A 98 -8.84 5.08 7.02
CA TRP A 98 -10.29 4.88 7.02
C TRP A 98 -10.86 4.76 8.44
N ARG A 99 -10.14 4.16 9.39
CA ARG A 99 -10.62 4.02 10.78
C ARG A 99 -10.77 5.35 11.53
N ALA A 100 -9.94 6.33 11.19
CA ALA A 100 -10.01 7.66 11.79
C ALA A 100 -10.92 8.61 11.00
N ASN A 101 -10.82 8.58 9.67
CA ASN A 101 -11.60 9.45 8.80
C ASN A 101 -11.90 8.75 7.47
N HIS A 102 -13.19 8.47 7.25
CA HIS A 102 -13.67 7.77 6.06
C HIS A 102 -13.38 8.54 4.76
N GLN A 103 -13.38 9.88 4.79
CA GLN A 103 -13.08 10.70 3.61
C GLN A 103 -11.60 10.61 3.23
N LEU A 104 -10.69 10.71 4.22
CA LEU A 104 -9.25 10.55 3.97
C LEU A 104 -8.89 9.13 3.55
N GLY A 105 -9.53 8.13 4.17
CA GLY A 105 -9.40 6.73 3.77
C GLY A 105 -9.84 6.49 2.32
N ALA A 106 -10.98 7.05 1.90
CA ALA A 106 -11.48 6.92 0.53
C ALA A 106 -10.49 7.51 -0.50
N VAL A 107 -9.94 8.69 -0.21
CA VAL A 107 -8.92 9.33 -1.05
C VAL A 107 -7.66 8.46 -1.10
N ALA A 108 -7.21 7.91 0.02
CA ALA A 108 -6.06 7.01 0.08
C ALA A 108 -6.29 5.71 -0.72
N TYR A 109 -7.48 5.12 -0.67
CA TYR A 109 -7.84 3.95 -1.48
C TYR A 109 -7.82 4.25 -2.97
N LEU A 110 -8.36 5.41 -3.38
CA LEU A 110 -8.30 5.84 -4.78
C LEU A 110 -6.86 6.02 -5.25
N LEU A 111 -6.00 6.63 -4.44
CA LEU A 111 -4.58 6.79 -4.75
C LEU A 111 -3.85 5.45 -4.84
N ALA A 112 -4.10 4.52 -3.91
CA ALA A 112 -3.54 3.18 -3.94
C ALA A 112 -4.00 2.39 -5.18
N GLY A 113 -5.27 2.50 -5.54
CA GLY A 113 -5.84 1.89 -6.75
C GLY A 113 -5.23 2.46 -8.03
N LEU A 114 -5.10 3.78 -8.13
CA LEU A 114 -4.43 4.45 -9.27
C LEU A 114 -2.95 4.07 -9.37
N TRP A 115 -2.26 3.90 -8.24
CA TRP A 115 -0.87 3.47 -8.22
C TRP A 115 -0.71 2.03 -8.70
N GLY A 116 -1.58 1.11 -8.26
CA GLY A 116 -1.65 -0.25 -8.76
C GLY A 116 -1.97 -0.29 -10.26
N ALA A 117 -3.02 0.41 -10.69
CA ALA A 117 -3.44 0.46 -12.10
C ALA A 117 -2.33 1.01 -13.01
N SER A 118 -1.61 2.03 -12.55
CA SER A 118 -0.46 2.58 -13.27
C SER A 118 0.66 1.56 -13.48
N ARG A 119 0.86 0.64 -12.52
CA ARG A 119 1.86 -0.44 -12.64
C ARG A 119 1.44 -1.58 -13.56
N VAL A 120 0.14 -1.87 -13.66
CA VAL A 120 -0.41 -2.76 -14.70
C VAL A 120 -0.25 -2.13 -16.07
N TYR A 121 -0.59 -0.85 -16.21
CA TYR A 121 -0.43 -0.12 -17.47
C TYR A 121 1.04 -0.05 -17.91
N ALA A 122 1.97 0.06 -16.97
CA ALA A 122 3.41 0.03 -17.25
C ALA A 122 3.97 -1.38 -17.53
N GLY A 123 3.17 -2.44 -17.46
CA GLY A 123 3.62 -3.82 -17.67
C GLY A 123 4.52 -4.38 -16.55
N ILE A 124 4.50 -3.77 -15.36
CA ILE A 124 5.41 -4.13 -14.25
C ILE A 124 4.76 -5.13 -13.27
N SER A 125 3.42 -5.17 -13.22
CA SER A 125 2.64 -6.03 -12.33
C SER A 125 1.43 -6.62 -13.04
N TYR A 126 1.05 -7.85 -12.74
CA TYR A 126 -0.20 -8.43 -13.25
C TYR A 126 -1.41 -7.91 -12.46
N PRO A 127 -2.60 -7.83 -13.08
CA PRO A 127 -3.84 -7.48 -12.37
C PRO A 127 -4.12 -8.40 -11.17
N THR A 128 -3.74 -9.68 -11.26
CA THR A 128 -3.84 -10.64 -10.15
C THR A 128 -3.01 -10.23 -8.94
N ASP A 129 -1.86 -9.59 -9.16
CA ASP A 129 -0.93 -9.20 -8.10
C ASP A 129 -1.47 -7.99 -7.32
N ILE A 130 -2.25 -7.13 -7.99
CA ILE A 130 -2.99 -6.03 -7.36
C ILE A 130 -4.07 -6.58 -6.42
N ILE A 131 -4.89 -7.51 -6.91
CA ILE A 131 -5.99 -8.06 -6.11
C ILE A 131 -5.44 -8.79 -4.88
N ALA A 132 -4.41 -9.62 -5.06
CA ALA A 132 -3.73 -10.30 -3.96
C ALA A 132 -3.10 -9.29 -2.98
N GLY A 133 -2.42 -8.25 -3.48
CA GLY A 133 -1.83 -7.21 -2.65
C GLY A 133 -2.88 -6.44 -1.83
N ALA A 134 -4.02 -6.11 -2.42
CA ALA A 134 -5.11 -5.44 -1.70
C ALA A 134 -5.69 -6.34 -0.60
N ALA A 135 -5.90 -7.64 -0.88
CA ALA A 135 -6.38 -8.59 0.12
C ALA A 135 -5.40 -8.73 1.31
N ILE A 136 -4.09 -8.84 1.04
CA ILE A 136 -3.06 -8.92 2.06
C ILE A 136 -3.01 -7.63 2.90
N GLY A 137 -3.03 -6.46 2.26
CA GLY A 137 -3.00 -5.17 2.94
C GLY A 137 -4.19 -4.95 3.89
N LEU A 138 -5.40 -5.31 3.44
CA LEU A 138 -6.61 -5.28 4.29
C LEU A 138 -6.50 -6.26 5.45
N GLY A 139 -6.12 -7.52 5.18
CA GLY A 139 -5.98 -8.55 6.20
C GLY A 139 -4.95 -8.17 7.28
N ALA A 140 -3.83 -7.58 6.88
CA ALA A 140 -2.78 -7.14 7.81
C ALA A 140 -3.27 -6.04 8.77
N VAL A 141 -4.04 -5.06 8.27
CA VAL A 141 -4.62 -3.99 9.12
C VAL A 141 -5.74 -4.51 10.00
N MET A 142 -6.54 -5.46 9.51
CA MET A 142 -7.56 -6.13 10.34
C MET A 142 -6.92 -6.94 11.47
N GLY A 143 -5.82 -7.65 11.19
CA GLY A 143 -5.03 -8.35 12.20
C GLY A 143 -4.40 -7.40 13.21
N ALA A 144 -3.76 -6.32 12.74
CA ALA A 144 -3.17 -5.28 13.59
C ALA A 144 -4.23 -4.60 14.48
N THR A 145 -5.42 -4.36 13.94
CA THR A 145 -6.57 -3.86 14.70
C THR A 145 -6.95 -4.80 15.82
N TRP A 146 -7.05 -6.10 15.53
CA TRP A 146 -7.48 -7.09 16.50
C TRP A 146 -6.47 -7.22 17.65
N LEU A 147 -5.18 -7.09 17.34
CA LEU A 147 -4.09 -7.09 18.32
C LEU A 147 -4.09 -5.84 19.23
N LEU A 148 -4.57 -4.70 18.74
CA LEU A 148 -4.59 -3.42 19.46
C LEU A 148 -5.93 -3.13 20.18
N ARG A 149 -6.89 -4.05 20.14
CA ARG A 149 -8.16 -3.96 20.85
C ARG A 149 -8.05 -4.51 22.27
#